data_AF-A0A2T7BLN9-F1
#
_entry.id   AF-A0A2T7BLN9-F1
#
_cell.length_a   1.000
_cell.length_b   1.000
_cell.length_c   1.000
_cell.angle_alpha   90.00
_cell.angle_beta   90.00
_cell.angle_gamma   90.00
#
_symmetry.space_group_name_H-M   'P 1'
#
loop_
_entity.id
_entity.type
_entity.pdbx_description
1 polymer ?
#
loop_
_entity_poly.entity_id
_entity_poly.type
_entity_poly.pdbx_seq_one_letter_code
_entity_poly.pdbx_strand_id
1 'polypeptide(L)'
;MYYAGLILLRKITVIPQRKSNPMSPPAENNAVKEKVFWHPEPSPYAPTANAADQELDQEGPENWQQDEDQQDHSFEALQMLANDIDRIIGDHVSYPDKASMMAEISKHVALYPVLSDAAFKSAIGNIIIKAAKVDRDLEITRSETDTLWEQPE
;
A
#
# COMPACT_ATOMS: atom_id res chain seq x y z
N MET A 1 14.34 10.16 -58.06
CA MET A 1 15.52 10.65 -57.33
C MET A 1 15.56 9.93 -55.99
N TYR A 2 16.59 9.11 -55.79
CA TYR A 2 16.77 8.27 -54.60
C TYR A 2 17.39 9.10 -53.47
N TYR A 3 16.77 9.12 -52.29
CA TYR A 3 17.44 9.52 -51.06
C TYR A 3 17.54 8.29 -50.15
N ALA A 4 18.70 7.65 -50.22
CA ALA A 4 19.18 6.68 -49.26
C ALA A 4 19.65 7.44 -48.01
N GLY A 5 18.88 7.40 -46.93
CA GLY A 5 19.26 7.91 -45.61
C GLY A 5 19.83 6.78 -44.77
N LEU A 6 21.15 6.67 -44.75
CA LEU A 6 21.93 5.66 -44.02
C LEU A 6 21.71 5.73 -42.51
N ILE A 7 21.45 4.55 -41.93
CA ILE A 7 21.37 4.24 -40.50
C ILE A 7 22.76 4.45 -39.87
N LEU A 8 22.90 5.42 -38.97
CA LEU A 8 24.11 5.57 -38.15
C LEU A 8 23.94 4.82 -36.82
N LEU A 9 24.25 3.52 -36.83
CA LEU A 9 24.46 2.75 -35.61
C LEU A 9 25.70 3.29 -34.88
N ARG A 10 25.50 4.00 -33.76
CA ARG A 10 26.59 4.30 -32.84
C ARG A 10 26.90 3.08 -31.99
N LYS A 11 28.20 2.78 -31.93
CA LYS A 11 28.84 1.59 -31.39
C LYS A 11 28.64 1.49 -29.88
N ILE A 12 28.13 0.35 -29.43
CA ILE A 12 28.16 -0.09 -28.03
C ILE A 12 29.61 -0.44 -27.69
N THR A 13 30.22 0.29 -26.76
CA THR A 13 31.54 -0.05 -26.22
C THR A 13 31.35 -1.00 -25.05
N VAL A 14 31.54 -2.29 -25.32
CA VAL A 14 31.65 -3.34 -24.30
C VAL A 14 33.03 -3.23 -23.65
N ILE A 15 33.08 -3.03 -22.33
CA ILE A 15 34.30 -3.17 -21.53
C ILE A 15 34.13 -4.43 -20.66
N PRO A 16 34.89 -5.51 -20.91
CA PRO A 16 35.02 -6.61 -19.97
C PRO A 16 36.29 -6.43 -19.12
N GLN A 17 36.23 -6.57 -17.80
CA GLN A 17 37.27 -7.26 -17.01
C GLN A 17 36.84 -7.49 -15.54
N ARG A 18 36.37 -8.71 -15.29
CA ARG A 18 36.78 -9.69 -14.26
C ARG A 18 37.75 -9.21 -13.14
N LYS A 19 37.31 -9.32 -11.88
CA LYS A 19 38.14 -9.83 -10.76
C LYS A 19 37.30 -10.72 -9.84
N SER A 20 37.40 -12.01 -10.08
CA SER A 20 37.07 -13.07 -9.12
C SER A 20 38.17 -13.13 -8.07
N ASN A 21 37.83 -12.88 -6.80
CA ASN A 21 38.68 -13.23 -5.68
C ASN A 21 38.38 -14.69 -5.28
N PRO A 22 39.37 -15.59 -5.26
CA PRO A 22 39.21 -16.91 -4.69
C PRO A 22 39.50 -16.91 -3.18
N MET A 23 38.63 -17.62 -2.45
CA MET A 23 38.94 -18.50 -1.32
C MET A 23 39.62 -17.91 -0.06
N SER A 24 38.84 -17.87 1.04
CA SER A 24 39.34 -18.21 2.37
C SER A 24 38.19 -18.81 3.19
N PRO A 25 38.25 -20.12 3.48
CA PRO A 25 37.90 -20.66 4.80
C PRO A 25 39.10 -21.49 5.34
N PRO A 26 39.11 -22.00 6.59
CA PRO A 26 38.11 -21.92 7.68
C PRO A 26 38.70 -21.53 9.07
N ALA A 27 37.84 -21.17 10.02
CA ALA A 27 38.00 -21.39 11.46
C ALA A 27 36.59 -21.23 12.08
N GLU A 28 35.80 -22.29 12.16
CA GLU A 28 35.69 -23.24 13.29
C GLU A 28 35.36 -22.62 14.67
N ASN A 29 34.22 -23.08 15.19
CA ASN A 29 33.82 -23.17 16.60
C ASN A 29 33.41 -21.91 17.38
N ASN A 30 32.10 -21.68 17.47
CA ASN A 30 31.24 -22.23 18.54
C ASN A 30 29.81 -21.66 18.34
N ALA A 31 28.79 -22.51 18.20
CA ALA A 31 27.84 -22.80 19.28
C ALA A 31 27.49 -21.52 20.07
N VAL A 32 26.27 -20.98 19.98
CA VAL A 32 25.10 -21.51 20.68
C VAL A 32 23.82 -21.15 19.93
N LYS A 33 22.96 -22.14 19.77
CA LYS A 33 21.55 -21.98 19.40
C LYS A 33 20.84 -21.37 20.60
N GLU A 34 20.40 -20.12 20.53
CA GLU A 34 19.44 -19.61 21.49
C GLU A 34 18.04 -19.62 20.87
N LYS A 35 17.39 -20.76 21.11
CA LYS A 35 15.95 -20.96 20.99
C LYS A 35 15.30 -19.94 21.94
N VAL A 36 14.70 -18.88 21.40
CA VAL A 36 13.78 -18.04 22.19
C VAL A 36 12.55 -18.89 22.46
N PHE A 37 12.61 -19.63 23.56
CA PHE A 37 11.53 -20.41 24.10
C PHE A 37 10.67 -19.45 24.93
N TRP A 38 9.52 -19.06 24.38
CA TRP A 38 8.52 -18.32 25.13
C TRP A 38 8.08 -19.18 26.32
N HIS A 39 8.51 -18.81 27.52
CA HIS A 39 7.92 -19.28 28.77
C HIS A 39 6.75 -18.34 29.10
N PRO A 40 5.49 -18.81 29.08
CA PRO A 40 4.44 -18.10 29.77
C PRO A 40 4.69 -18.24 31.28
N GLU A 41 4.95 -17.13 31.96
CA GLU A 41 4.94 -17.10 33.42
C GLU A 41 3.53 -17.47 33.93
N PRO A 42 3.40 -18.39 34.90
CA PRO A 42 2.15 -18.61 35.59
C PRO A 42 1.89 -17.41 36.53
N SER A 43 0.89 -16.60 36.16
CA SER A 43 0.32 -15.56 37.03
C SER A 43 -0.13 -16.18 38.37
N PRO A 44 0.30 -15.65 39.53
CA PRO A 44 0.05 -16.26 40.84
C PRO A 44 -1.30 -15.89 41.48
N TYR A 45 -2.25 -15.31 40.74
CA TYR A 45 -3.51 -14.87 41.33
C TYR A 45 -4.66 -15.85 41.07
N ALA A 46 -4.66 -16.92 41.85
CA ALA A 46 -5.86 -17.68 42.19
C ALA A 46 -6.51 -17.06 43.47
N PRO A 47 -7.82 -17.26 43.67
CA PRO A 47 -8.74 -16.26 44.23
C PRO A 47 -8.79 -16.27 45.76
N THR A 48 -8.89 -15.08 46.36
CA THR A 48 -9.35 -14.93 47.74
C THR A 48 -10.78 -14.41 47.73
N ALA A 49 -11.71 -15.29 48.08
CA ALA A 49 -13.06 -14.93 48.46
C ALA A 49 -13.00 -14.10 49.76
N ASN A 50 -13.56 -12.88 49.73
CA ASN A 50 -14.35 -12.32 50.81
C ASN A 50 -15.17 -11.13 50.30
N ALA A 51 -16.46 -11.23 50.56
CA ALA A 51 -17.50 -10.30 50.14
C ALA A 51 -17.33 -8.92 50.78
N ALA A 52 -17.35 -7.88 49.95
CA ALA A 52 -17.85 -6.57 50.28
C ALA A 52 -18.37 -5.93 48.99
N ASP A 53 -19.66 -5.58 49.03
CA ASP A 53 -20.45 -4.84 48.06
C ASP A 53 -19.66 -3.98 47.07
N GLN A 54 -19.74 -4.36 45.79
CA GLN A 54 -19.76 -3.43 44.67
C GLN A 54 -20.75 -3.96 43.64
N GLU A 55 -22.03 -3.72 43.90
CA GLU A 55 -23.00 -3.48 42.83
C GLU A 55 -22.55 -2.24 42.06
N LEU A 56 -21.92 -2.45 40.90
CA LEU A 56 -22.03 -1.54 39.76
C LEU A 56 -22.13 -2.42 38.53
N ASP A 57 -23.31 -3.02 38.44
CA ASP A 57 -23.92 -3.53 37.23
C ASP A 57 -24.00 -2.37 36.23
N GLN A 58 -23.05 -2.32 35.30
CA GLN A 58 -23.12 -1.54 34.08
C GLN A 58 -22.11 -2.10 33.07
N GLU A 59 -22.24 -3.40 32.80
CA GLU A 59 -22.01 -3.90 31.44
C GLU A 59 -23.12 -3.31 30.57
N GLY A 60 -22.98 -2.02 30.24
CA GLY A 60 -23.72 -1.46 29.12
C GLY A 60 -23.38 -2.33 27.92
N PRO A 61 -24.36 -2.84 27.16
CA PRO A 61 -24.04 -3.56 25.94
C PRO A 61 -23.19 -2.61 25.11
N GLU A 62 -21.90 -2.94 24.99
CA GLU A 62 -21.01 -2.32 24.05
C GLU A 62 -21.76 -2.35 22.72
N ASN A 63 -21.97 -1.15 22.19
CA ASN A 63 -22.69 -0.86 20.96
C ASN A 63 -21.87 -1.37 19.77
N TRP A 64 -21.67 -2.69 19.68
CA TRP A 64 -20.98 -3.37 18.57
C TRP A 64 -21.85 -3.44 17.30
N GLN A 65 -23.07 -2.93 17.34
CA GLN A 65 -24.06 -3.05 16.25
C GLN A 65 -24.12 -1.85 15.33
N GLN A 66 -23.37 -0.78 15.62
CA GLN A 66 -23.38 0.43 14.77
C GLN A 66 -22.26 0.48 13.73
N ASP A 67 -21.26 -0.42 13.84
CA ASP A 67 -20.07 -0.43 12.98
C ASP A 67 -20.17 -1.39 11.78
N GLU A 68 -21.01 -2.42 11.84
CA GLU A 68 -21.13 -3.41 10.75
C GLU A 68 -21.69 -2.78 9.46
N ASP A 69 -22.77 -2.00 9.57
CA ASP A 69 -23.39 -1.34 8.41
C ASP A 69 -22.44 -0.31 7.77
N GLN A 70 -21.64 0.40 8.57
CA GLN A 70 -20.70 1.41 8.05
C GLN A 70 -19.46 0.79 7.39
N GLN A 71 -18.97 -0.33 7.91
CA GLN A 71 -17.84 -1.06 7.32
C GLN A 71 -18.20 -1.62 5.94
N ASP A 72 -19.39 -2.22 5.80
CA ASP A 72 -19.83 -2.79 4.52
C ASP A 72 -19.94 -1.73 3.42
N HIS A 73 -20.46 -0.55 3.75
CA HIS A 73 -20.51 0.58 2.83
C HIS A 73 -19.13 1.12 2.44
N SER A 74 -18.17 1.13 3.37
CA SER A 74 -16.79 1.56 3.09
C SER A 74 -16.05 0.57 2.18
N PHE A 75 -16.30 -0.72 2.34
CA PHE A 75 -15.68 -1.76 1.52
C PHE A 75 -16.22 -1.74 0.09
N GLU A 76 -17.54 -1.62 -0.08
CA GLU A 76 -18.17 -1.46 -1.39
C GLU A 76 -17.66 -0.20 -2.09
N ALA A 77 -17.63 0.93 -1.39
CA ALA A 77 -17.08 2.19 -1.91
C ALA A 77 -15.62 2.02 -2.38
N LEU A 78 -14.78 1.34 -1.59
CA LEU A 78 -13.39 1.09 -1.93
C LEU A 78 -13.25 0.21 -3.18
N GLN A 79 -14.08 -0.84 -3.30
CA GLN A 79 -14.07 -1.71 -4.47
C GLN A 79 -14.51 -0.98 -5.73
N MET A 80 -15.57 -0.16 -5.65
CA MET A 80 -16.03 0.65 -6.77
C MET A 80 -14.96 1.64 -7.22
N LEU A 81 -14.37 2.38 -6.27
CA LEU A 81 -13.32 3.35 -6.58
C LEU A 81 -12.06 2.69 -7.17
N ALA A 82 -11.65 1.53 -6.66
CA ALA A 82 -10.52 0.79 -7.21
C ALA A 82 -10.77 0.37 -8.66
N ASN A 83 -11.97 -0.15 -8.97
CA ASN A 83 -12.35 -0.50 -10.34
C ASN A 83 -12.37 0.72 -11.27
N ASP A 84 -12.86 1.86 -10.79
CA ASP A 84 -12.87 3.11 -11.56
C ASP A 84 -11.46 3.60 -11.85
N ILE A 85 -10.56 3.55 -10.87
CA ILE A 85 -9.15 3.93 -11.02
C ILE A 85 -8.47 3.05 -12.06
N ASP A 86 -8.64 1.73 -11.99
CA ASP A 86 -8.06 0.80 -12.97
C ASP A 86 -8.58 1.10 -14.39
N ARG A 87 -9.88 1.40 -14.52
CA ARG A 87 -10.48 1.79 -15.79
C ARG A 87 -9.89 3.10 -16.34
N ILE A 88 -9.75 4.12 -15.49
CA ILE A 88 -9.19 5.43 -15.88
C ILE A 88 -7.72 5.30 -16.30
N ILE A 89 -6.94 4.51 -15.56
CA ILE A 89 -5.52 4.29 -15.88
C ILE A 89 -5.39 3.50 -17.19
N GLY A 90 -6.22 2.49 -17.42
CA GLY A 90 -6.21 1.70 -18.66
C GLY A 90 -6.74 2.43 -19.90
N ASP A 91 -7.50 3.52 -19.75
CA ASP A 91 -8.03 4.29 -20.87
C ASP A 91 -7.07 5.39 -21.35
N HIS A 92 -6.12 4.98 -22.19
CA HIS A 92 -5.16 5.90 -22.80
C HIS A 92 -5.77 6.86 -23.83
N VAL A 93 -6.97 6.58 -24.34
CA VAL A 93 -7.60 7.39 -25.39
C VAL A 93 -8.29 8.59 -24.76
N SER A 94 -9.03 8.37 -23.67
CA SER A 94 -9.73 9.43 -22.95
C SER A 94 -8.79 10.27 -22.08
N TYR A 95 -7.72 9.66 -21.55
CA TYR A 95 -6.78 10.32 -20.65
C TYR A 95 -5.35 10.18 -21.18
N PRO A 96 -4.93 10.95 -22.21
CA PRO A 96 -3.65 10.75 -22.88
C PRO A 96 -2.45 11.12 -22.00
N ASP A 97 -2.61 12.09 -21.11
CA ASP A 97 -1.54 12.62 -20.26
C ASP A 97 -1.80 12.40 -18.76
N LYS A 98 -0.71 12.43 -17.97
CA LYS A 98 -0.76 12.22 -16.52
C LYS A 98 -1.70 13.21 -15.81
N ALA A 99 -1.76 14.47 -16.24
CA ALA A 99 -2.56 15.48 -15.58
C ALA A 99 -4.06 15.24 -15.78
N SER A 100 -4.48 14.91 -17.02
CA SER A 100 -5.87 14.56 -17.34
C SER A 100 -6.35 13.33 -16.56
N MET A 101 -5.50 12.30 -16.47
CA MET A 101 -5.76 11.10 -15.68
C MET A 101 -5.91 11.41 -14.19
N MET A 102 -4.98 12.18 -13.61
CA MET A 102 -5.02 12.54 -12.18
C MET A 102 -6.22 13.43 -11.85
N ALA A 103 -6.57 14.36 -12.74
CA ALA A 103 -7.76 15.20 -12.58
C ALA A 103 -9.04 14.38 -12.59
N GLU A 104 -9.13 13.35 -13.45
CA GLU A 104 -10.30 12.47 -13.47
C GLU A 104 -10.38 11.58 -12.22
N ILE A 105 -9.25 11.00 -11.79
CA ILE A 105 -9.18 10.23 -10.54
C ILE A 105 -9.64 11.10 -9.36
N SER A 106 -9.21 12.36 -9.28
CA SER A 106 -9.63 13.29 -8.21
C SER A 106 -11.15 13.49 -8.18
N LYS A 107 -11.81 13.61 -9.34
CA LYS A 107 -13.27 13.70 -9.41
C LYS A 107 -13.94 12.44 -8.85
N HIS A 108 -13.44 11.26 -9.19
CA HIS A 108 -13.98 9.99 -8.69
C HIS A 108 -13.74 9.85 -7.18
N VAL A 109 -12.56 10.20 -6.67
CA VAL A 109 -12.25 10.18 -5.23
C VAL A 109 -13.19 11.10 -4.44
N ALA A 110 -13.54 12.27 -4.99
CA ALA A 110 -14.45 13.22 -4.35
C ALA A 110 -15.89 12.67 -4.15
N LEU A 111 -16.30 11.64 -4.91
CA LEU A 111 -17.60 11.00 -4.76
C LEU A 111 -17.69 10.09 -3.51
N TYR A 112 -16.56 9.73 -2.92
CA TYR A 112 -16.47 8.77 -1.81
C TYR A 112 -15.84 9.40 -0.55
N PRO A 113 -16.51 10.35 0.13
CA PRO A 113 -15.98 11.01 1.33
C PRO A 113 -15.73 10.05 2.49
N VAL A 114 -16.42 8.90 2.53
CA VAL A 114 -16.21 7.83 3.51
C VAL A 114 -14.78 7.24 3.45
N LEU A 115 -14.10 7.37 2.31
CA LEU A 115 -12.74 6.88 2.08
C LEU A 115 -11.66 7.94 2.40
N SER A 116 -12.00 8.99 3.14
CA SER A 116 -11.06 10.06 3.52
C SER A 116 -10.15 9.71 4.70
N ASP A 117 -10.32 8.54 5.32
CA ASP A 117 -9.42 8.03 6.34
C ASP A 117 -8.00 7.81 5.78
N ALA A 118 -6.98 8.10 6.60
CA ALA A 118 -5.57 7.90 6.25
C ALA A 118 -5.25 6.48 5.76
N ALA A 119 -5.90 5.45 6.32
CA ALA A 119 -5.73 4.07 5.89
C ALA A 119 -6.19 3.87 4.43
N PHE A 120 -7.39 4.35 4.10
CA PHE A 120 -7.95 4.25 2.75
C PHE A 120 -7.17 5.11 1.75
N LYS A 121 -6.82 6.35 2.11
CA LYS A 121 -5.96 7.21 1.30
C LYS A 121 -4.65 6.51 0.92
N SER A 122 -4.00 5.89 1.89
CA SER A 122 -2.76 5.15 1.66
C SER A 122 -2.98 3.94 0.75
N ALA A 123 -4.08 3.19 0.92
CA ALA A 123 -4.38 2.03 0.11
C ALA A 123 -4.64 2.42 -1.36
N ILE A 124 -5.51 3.40 -1.58
CA ILE A 124 -5.86 3.94 -2.89
C ILE A 124 -4.64 4.56 -3.57
N GLY A 125 -3.84 5.35 -2.85
CA GLY A 125 -2.60 5.91 -3.38
C GLY A 125 -1.63 4.82 -3.86
N ASN A 126 -1.48 3.73 -3.10
CA ASN A 126 -0.64 2.60 -3.53
C ASN A 126 -1.19 1.90 -4.78
N ILE A 127 -2.51 1.79 -4.93
CA ILE A 127 -3.14 1.23 -6.13
C ILE A 127 -2.80 2.10 -7.34
N ILE A 128 -3.04 3.41 -7.24
CA ILE A 128 -2.77 4.37 -8.32
C ILE A 128 -1.30 4.33 -8.74
N ILE A 129 -0.37 4.39 -7.77
CA ILE A 129 1.08 4.36 -8.05
C ILE A 129 1.47 3.06 -8.78
N LYS A 130 0.96 1.91 -8.33
CA LYS A 130 1.28 0.61 -8.93
C LYS A 130 0.67 0.48 -10.33
N ALA A 131 -0.62 0.76 -10.47
CA ALA A 131 -1.33 0.65 -11.75
C ALA A 131 -0.72 1.60 -12.79
N ALA A 132 -0.47 2.87 -12.44
CA ALA A 132 0.14 3.83 -13.35
C ALA A 132 1.55 3.41 -13.80
N LYS A 133 2.33 2.78 -12.91
CA LYS A 133 3.66 2.26 -13.26
C LYS A 133 3.58 1.04 -14.16
N VAL A 134 2.63 0.14 -13.93
CA VAL A 134 2.50 -1.12 -14.68
C VAL A 134 1.88 -0.87 -16.06
N ASP A 135 0.79 -0.11 -16.14
CA ASP A 135 0.00 0.02 -17.37
C ASP A 135 0.47 1.18 -18.26
N ARG A 136 1.08 2.21 -17.65
CA ARG A 136 1.46 3.44 -18.37
C ARG A 136 2.93 3.82 -18.27
N ASP A 137 3.74 3.10 -17.50
CA ASP A 137 5.12 3.46 -17.12
C ASP A 137 5.23 4.91 -16.58
N LEU A 138 4.17 5.39 -15.91
CA LEU A 138 4.15 6.71 -15.30
C LEU A 138 4.67 6.64 -13.88
N GLU A 139 5.53 7.58 -13.52
CA GLU A 139 5.94 7.78 -12.13
C GLU A 139 4.96 8.72 -11.44
N ILE A 140 4.20 8.18 -10.50
CA ILE A 140 3.34 8.94 -9.58
C ILE A 140 3.97 8.85 -8.20
N THR A 141 4.12 10.02 -7.57
CA THR A 141 4.65 10.12 -6.21
C THR A 141 3.53 10.11 -5.19
N ARG A 142 3.88 9.77 -3.94
CA ARG A 142 2.90 9.79 -2.84
C ARG A 142 2.32 11.18 -2.58
N SER A 143 3.13 12.22 -2.70
CA SER A 143 2.66 13.60 -2.61
C SER A 143 1.61 13.94 -3.65
N GLU A 144 1.74 13.42 -4.88
CA GLU A 144 0.73 13.64 -5.92
C GLU A 144 -0.56 12.88 -5.62
N THR A 145 -0.49 11.68 -5.05
CA THR A 145 -1.71 10.98 -4.62
C THR A 145 -2.39 11.71 -3.46
N ASP A 146 -1.63 12.27 -2.51
CA ASP A 146 -2.20 12.97 -1.35
C ASP A 146 -3.03 14.20 -1.79
N THR A 147 -2.62 14.89 -2.86
CA THR A 147 -3.38 16.02 -3.43
C THR A 147 -4.75 15.65 -4.01
N LEU A 148 -5.04 14.36 -4.25
CA LEU A 148 -6.34 13.93 -4.79
C LEU A 148 -7.50 14.22 -3.83
N TRP A 149 -7.20 14.37 -2.54
CA TRP A 149 -8.16 14.69 -1.48
C TRP A 149 -8.18 16.17 -1.10
N GLU A 150 -7.31 16.99 -1.68
CA GLU A 150 -7.33 18.43 -1.53
C GLU A 150 -8.32 18.97 -2.58
N GLN A 151 -9.49 19.43 -2.14
CA GLN A 151 -10.52 19.86 -3.07
C GLN A 151 -10.04 21.06 -3.91
N PRO A 152 -10.28 21.08 -5.23
CA PRO A 152 -10.09 22.29 -6.01
C PRO A 152 -11.14 23.32 -5.56
N GLU A 153 -10.68 24.46 -5.04
CA GLU A 153 -11.51 25.66 -4.81
C GLU A 153 -12.07 26.24 -6.13
#